data_AF-A0A285P1I3-F1
#
_entry.id   AF-A0A285P1I3-F1
#
_cell.length_a   1.000
_cell.length_b   1.000
_cell.length_c   1.000
_cell.angle_alpha   90.00
_cell.angle_beta   90.00
_cell.angle_gamma   90.00
#
_symmetry.space_group_name_H-M   'P 1'
#
loop_
_entity.id
_entity.type
_entity.pdbx_description
1 polymer ?
#
loop_
_entity_poly.entity_id
_entity_poly.type
_entity_poly.pdbx_seq_one_letter_code
_entity_poly.pdbx_strand_id
1 'polypeptide(L)' 'MPAERSHDDVSEYYVTLNGDRVAGPFDDRAEAKRWADEEGTNEVGLNYMVERAA' A
#
# COMPACT_ATOMS: atom_id res chain seq x y z
N MET A 1 -0.42 20.00 -25.89
CA MET A 1 0.56 20.15 -24.81
C MET A 1 0.13 19.26 -23.66
N PRO A 2 0.77 18.12 -23.38
CA PRO A 2 0.45 17.33 -22.20
C PRO A 2 1.06 18.04 -20.99
N ALA A 3 0.22 18.35 -20.00
CA ALA A 3 0.69 18.85 -18.73
C ALA A 3 1.61 17.79 -18.11
N GLU A 4 2.85 18.20 -17.91
CA GLU A 4 3.88 17.48 -17.19
C GLU A 4 3.31 17.12 -15.82
N ARG A 5 3.00 15.84 -15.62
CA ARG A 5 2.75 15.32 -14.28
C ARG A 5 4.07 15.51 -13.53
N SER A 6 4.16 16.59 -12.76
CA SER A 6 5.01 16.61 -11.56
C SER A 6 4.43 15.56 -10.61
N HIS A 7 4.81 14.30 -10.86
CA HIS A 7 4.58 13.16 -9.98
C HIS A 7 5.92 12.90 -9.30
N ASP A 8 6.35 13.88 -8.52
CA ASP A 8 7.57 13.82 -7.72
C ASP A 8 7.08 13.92 -6.28
N ASP A 9 7.25 12.84 -5.51
CA ASP A 9 6.83 12.65 -4.11
C ASP A 9 5.41 12.11 -3.84
N VAL A 10 4.80 11.32 -4.74
CA VAL A 10 3.74 10.41 -4.30
C VAL A 10 4.43 9.25 -3.60
N SER A 11 4.44 9.26 -2.27
CA SER A 11 4.89 8.11 -1.48
C SER A 11 3.97 6.93 -1.78
N GLU A 12 4.36 6.05 -2.71
CA GLU A 12 3.56 4.88 -3.07
C GLU A 12 3.66 3.83 -1.96
N TYR A 13 2.58 3.57 -1.23
CA TYR A 13 2.49 2.52 -0.23
C TYR A 13 1.91 1.24 -0.84
N TYR A 14 2.45 0.11 -0.40
CA TYR A 14 2.02 -1.22 -0.79
C TYR A 14 1.73 -2.03 0.47
N VAL A 15 0.71 -2.87 0.40
CA VAL A 15 0.46 -3.88 1.44
C VAL A 15 1.12 -5.17 1.01
N THR A 16 1.96 -5.71 1.88
CA THR A 16 2.62 -6.99 1.68
C THR A 16 2.11 -8.02 2.66
N LEU A 17 1.97 -9.24 2.17
CA LEU A 17 1.56 -10.40 2.94
C LEU A 17 2.63 -11.47 2.80
N ASN A 18 3.27 -11.85 3.90
CA ASN A 18 4.41 -12.78 3.90
C ASN A 18 5.54 -12.37 2.93
N GLY A 19 5.71 -11.07 2.67
CA GLY A 19 6.69 -10.52 1.74
C GLY A 19 6.24 -10.43 0.28
N ASP A 20 4.99 -10.83 -0.03
CA ASP A 20 4.40 -10.67 -1.37
C ASP A 20 3.49 -9.45 -1.42
N ARG A 21 3.58 -8.64 -2.48
CA ARG A 21 2.76 -7.43 -2.62
C ARG A 21 1.35 -7.80 -3.06
N VAL A 22 0.41 -7.71 -2.14
CA VAL A 22 -0.99 -8.08 -2.37
C VAL A 22 -1.87 -6.87 -2.72
N ALA A 23 -1.49 -5.65 -2.32
CA ALA A 23 -2.22 -4.43 -2.68
C ALA A 23 -1.31 -3.20 -2.83
N GLY A 24 -1.76 -2.24 -3.64
CA GLY A 24 -1.07 -0.97 -3.95
C GLY A 24 -0.96 -0.70 -5.47
N PRO A 25 -0.38 0.43 -5.89
CA PRO A 25 0.11 1.53 -5.06
C PRO A 25 -1.02 2.34 -4.42
N PHE A 26 -0.82 2.74 -3.18
CA PHE A 26 -1.64 3.72 -2.45
C PHE A 26 -0.85 5.02 -2.30
N ASP A 27 -1.50 6.17 -2.43
CA ASP A 27 -0.87 7.47 -2.21
C ASP A 27 -0.64 7.76 -0.71
N ASP A 28 -1.36 7.05 0.17
CA ASP A 28 -1.39 7.27 1.62
C ASP A 28 -1.16 5.99 2.44
N ARG A 29 -0.27 6.07 3.45
CA ARG A 29 -0.02 4.97 4.40
C ARG A 29 -1.30 4.57 5.14
N ALA A 30 -2.15 5.55 5.46
CA ALA A 30 -3.38 5.32 6.18
C ALA A 30 -4.37 4.46 5.37
N GLU A 31 -4.42 4.63 4.05
CA GLU A 31 -5.22 3.80 3.16
C GLU A 31 -4.66 2.38 3.06
N ALA A 32 -3.36 2.25 2.82
CA ALA A 32 -2.70 0.94 2.80
C ALA A 32 -2.89 0.19 4.13
N LYS A 33 -2.79 0.91 5.27
CA LYS A 33 -3.03 0.32 6.59
C LYS A 33 -4.48 -0.10 6.79
N ARG A 34 -5.47 0.71 6.40
CA ARG A 34 -6.89 0.32 6.49
C ARG A 34 -7.16 -0.97 5.71
N TRP A 35 -6.65 -1.04 4.48
CA TRP A 35 -6.77 -2.25 3.66
C TRP A 35 -6.14 -3.47 4.35
N ALA A 36 -4.92 -3.31 4.89
CA ALA A 36 -4.24 -4.36 5.66
C ALA A 36 -5.02 -4.82 6.90
N ASP A 37 -5.61 -3.89 7.66
CA ASP A 37 -6.41 -4.18 8.85
C ASP A 37 -7.75 -4.87 8.47
N GLU A 38 -8.40 -4.46 7.38
CA GLU A 38 -9.63 -5.07 6.87
C GLU A 38 -9.40 -6.52 6.41
N GLU A 39 -8.37 -6.76 5.60
CA GLU A 39 -8.02 -8.09 5.12
C GLU A 39 -7.43 -8.97 6.22
N GLY A 40 -6.65 -8.38 7.14
CA GLY A 40 -6.12 -9.03 8.35
C GLY A 40 -7.18 -9.45 9.35
N THR A 41 -8.32 -8.75 9.38
CA THR A 41 -9.47 -9.15 10.20
C THR A 41 -10.21 -10.34 9.61
N ASN A 42 -10.18 -10.51 8.28
CA ASN A 42 -10.84 -11.62 7.60
C ASN A 42 -10.07 -12.95 7.71
N GLU A 43 -8.74 -12.90 7.86
CA GLU A 43 -7.89 -14.09 7.96
C GLU A 43 -6.94 -14.07 9.17
N VAL A 44 -7.27 -14.89 10.17
CA VAL A 44 -6.47 -15.02 11.40
C VAL A 44 -5.16 -15.76 11.10
N GLY A 45 -4.03 -15.06 11.20
CA GLY A 45 -2.68 -15.63 11.02
C GLY A 45 -1.87 -15.03 9.87
N LEU A 46 -2.47 -14.10 9.11
CA LEU A 46 -1.80 -13.36 8.05
C LEU A 46 -1.16 -12.08 8.59
N ASN A 47 0.15 -11.92 8.36
CA ASN A 47 0.90 -10.72 8.75
C ASN A 47 0.89 -9.73 7.58
N TYR A 48 -0.14 -8.90 7.53
CA TYR A 48 -0.19 -7.77 6.60
C TYR A 48 0.75 -6.66 7.07
N MET A 49 1.69 -6.26 6.21
CA MET A 49 2.66 -5.19 6.44
C MET A 49 2.46 -4.09 5.41
N VAL A 50 2.77 -2.84 5.80
CA VAL A 50 2.72 -1.71 4.87
C VAL A 50 4.15 -1.29 4.55
N GLU A 51 4.52 -1.41 3.27
CA GLU A 51 5.81 -1.02 2.73
C GLU A 51 5.67 0.23 1.88
N ARG A 52 6.59 1.18 2.03
CA ARG A 52 6.70 2.31 1.09
C ARG A 52 7.59 1.87 -0.08
N ALA A 53 7.14 2.05 -1.32
CA ALA A 53 8.03 2.07 -2.46
C ALA A 53 8.82 3.38 -2.41
N ALA A 54 10.14 3.24 -2.43
CA ALA A 54 11.10 4.32 -2.49
C ALA A 54 11.67 4.41 -3.89
#